data_AF-A0A850MLM9-F1
#
_entry.id   AF-A0A850MLM9-F1
#
_cell.length_a   1.000
_cell.length_b   1.000
_cell.length_c   1.000
_cell.angle_alpha   90.00
_cell.angle_beta   90.00
_cell.angle_gamma   90.00
#
_symmetry.space_group_name_H-M   'P 1'
#
loop_
_entity.id
_entity.type
_entity.pdbx_description
1 polymer ?
#
loop_
_entity_poly.entity_id
_entity_poly.type
_entity_poly.pdbx_seq_one_letter_code
_entity_poly.pdbx_strand_id
1 'polypeptide(L)'
;MNLGDLNSNLTEISNGINYVIGLLLFQVGLLFLKQWFVERKKHLKNATILGYGLYFIFFSLGMFMLFFITSHPPIPTYNIYFIFSIVLRGIGVICLTIVLELKLQKILKTRYLITLTLTVILSVTPFILNFSLFYHVEELINAILLILPMFFIFYFIKNTHGAIRRKLSISLLGFILFGLIINFSTLRVLGLIETSFLYPAFILFPIKLLTIVGISLIFYGFYGYSFFLESQWKENLLELHIIDKERTKCVYHKYFSEERLEHGELFAGGLTGIEKLVKEFTDSQEEIDVITLENKLILLSHGTKIISALIVKKNLQNMRFILKTITSRFEFFFWDYLKFYETYESVLARSEIFKPMEMFIHDLVKF
;
A
#
# COMPACT_ATOMS: atom_id res chain seq x y z
N MET A 1 -21.78 20.21 39.65
CA MET A 1 -21.36 18.84 39.26
C MET A 1 -20.05 18.58 39.97
N ASN A 2 -19.95 17.52 40.78
CA ASN A 2 -18.74 17.25 41.55
C ASN A 2 -17.64 16.74 40.60
N LEU A 3 -16.37 17.09 40.86
CA LEU A 3 -15.24 16.66 40.00
C LEU A 3 -15.15 15.13 39.90
N GLY A 4 -15.59 14.42 40.95
CA GLY A 4 -15.69 12.96 40.96
C GLY A 4 -16.69 12.42 39.92
N ASP A 5 -17.89 12.99 39.83
CA ASP A 5 -18.92 12.57 38.87
C ASP A 5 -18.43 12.78 37.44
N LEU A 6 -17.80 13.91 37.16
CA LEU A 6 -17.22 14.21 35.84
C LEU A 6 -16.15 13.18 35.46
N ASN A 7 -15.26 12.83 36.39
CA ASN A 7 -14.20 11.85 36.13
C ASN A 7 -14.76 10.43 35.91
N SER A 8 -15.79 10.04 36.65
CA SER A 8 -16.48 8.75 36.46
C SER A 8 -17.11 8.66 35.06
N ASN A 9 -17.89 9.68 34.66
CA ASN A 9 -18.50 9.75 33.33
C ASN A 9 -17.45 9.73 32.20
N LEU A 10 -16.36 10.49 32.35
CA LEU A 10 -15.28 10.48 31.35
C LEU A 10 -14.59 9.13 31.25
N THR A 11 -14.46 8.39 32.35
CA THR A 11 -13.88 7.04 32.36
C THR A 11 -14.78 6.05 31.61
N GLU A 12 -16.09 6.10 31.83
CA GLU A 12 -17.06 5.28 31.10
C GLU A 12 -17.04 5.58 29.59
N ILE A 13 -17.07 6.86 29.22
CA ILE A 13 -16.97 7.29 27.81
C ILE A 13 -15.65 6.80 27.20
N SER A 14 -14.55 6.95 27.93
CA SER A 14 -13.22 6.49 27.52
C SER A 14 -13.17 4.98 27.27
N ASN A 15 -13.89 4.18 28.08
CA ASN A 15 -14.04 2.75 27.88
C ASN A 15 -14.94 2.44 26.66
N GLY A 16 -16.01 3.19 26.44
CA GLY A 16 -16.82 3.08 25.23
C GLY A 16 -16.01 3.32 23.95
N ILE A 17 -15.16 4.35 23.94
CA ILE A 17 -14.29 4.68 22.80
C ILE A 17 -13.30 3.54 22.49
N ASN A 18 -12.82 2.84 23.52
CA ASN A 18 -11.94 1.69 23.35
C ASN A 18 -12.62 0.58 22.53
N TYR A 19 -13.89 0.25 22.80
CA TYR A 19 -14.65 -0.71 21.99
C TYR A 19 -14.81 -0.24 20.54
N VAL A 20 -15.04 1.05 20.32
CA VAL A 20 -15.11 1.64 18.97
C VAL A 20 -13.78 1.47 18.24
N ILE A 21 -12.66 1.75 18.90
CA ILE A 21 -11.30 1.54 18.34
C ILE A 21 -11.10 0.07 17.94
N GLY A 22 -11.46 -0.87 18.82
CA GLY A 22 -11.40 -2.30 18.53
C GLY A 22 -12.23 -2.69 17.30
N LEU A 23 -13.46 -2.17 17.19
CA LEU A 23 -14.35 -2.42 16.06
C LEU A 23 -13.78 -1.88 14.75
N LEU A 24 -13.24 -0.66 14.76
CA LEU A 24 -12.63 -0.05 13.58
C LEU A 24 -11.39 -0.84 13.12
N LEU A 25 -10.54 -1.29 14.05
CA LEU A 25 -9.40 -2.15 13.72
C LEU A 25 -9.86 -3.49 13.12
N PHE A 26 -10.90 -4.10 13.68
CA PHE A 26 -11.48 -5.32 13.13
C PHE A 26 -12.01 -5.10 11.71
N GLN A 27 -12.68 -3.98 11.44
CA GLN A 27 -13.15 -3.59 10.10
C GLN A 27 -12.00 -3.39 9.11
N VAL A 28 -10.90 -2.76 9.53
CA VAL A 28 -9.67 -2.66 8.72
C VAL A 28 -9.14 -4.05 8.40
N GLY A 29 -9.10 -4.95 9.39
CA GLY A 29 -8.70 -6.34 9.19
C GLY A 29 -9.58 -7.10 8.19
N LEU A 30 -10.90 -6.96 8.30
CA LEU A 30 -11.87 -7.53 7.34
C LEU A 30 -11.71 -6.96 5.94
N LEU A 31 -11.39 -5.66 5.81
CA LEU A 31 -11.13 -5.03 4.52
C LEU A 31 -9.94 -5.70 3.81
N PHE A 32 -8.83 -5.88 4.51
CA PHE A 32 -7.68 -6.61 3.97
C PHE A 32 -8.03 -8.06 3.64
N LEU A 33 -8.77 -8.75 4.51
CA LEU A 33 -9.17 -10.14 4.26
C LEU A 33 -10.05 -10.25 3.01
N LYS A 34 -11.01 -9.32 2.82
CA LYS A 34 -11.83 -9.22 1.61
C LYS A 34 -10.98 -9.00 0.37
N GLN A 35 -10.03 -8.07 0.41
CA GLN A 35 -9.09 -7.82 -0.69
C GLN A 35 -8.30 -9.09 -1.03
N TRP A 36 -7.79 -9.80 -0.01
CA TRP A 36 -7.09 -11.06 -0.21
C TRP A 36 -7.98 -12.12 -0.87
N PHE A 37 -9.23 -12.28 -0.44
CA PHE A 37 -10.17 -13.23 -1.05
C PHE A 37 -10.49 -12.92 -2.52
N VAL A 38 -10.63 -11.64 -2.86
CA VAL A 38 -10.86 -11.21 -4.25
C VAL A 38 -9.63 -11.48 -5.10
N GLU A 39 -8.44 -11.29 -4.54
CA GLU A 39 -7.20 -11.34 -5.31
C GLU A 39 -6.48 -12.69 -5.32
N ARG A 40 -6.76 -13.60 -4.37
CA ARG A 40 -6.12 -14.93 -4.31
C ARG A 40 -6.32 -15.74 -5.60
N LYS A 41 -7.43 -15.49 -6.31
CA LYS A 41 -7.71 -16.11 -7.62
C LYS A 41 -6.74 -15.64 -8.71
N LYS A 42 -6.13 -14.46 -8.55
CA LYS A 42 -5.26 -13.82 -9.55
C LYS A 42 -3.79 -14.05 -9.28
N HIS A 43 -3.35 -14.15 -8.02
CA HIS A 43 -1.96 -14.46 -7.65
C HIS A 43 -1.83 -15.06 -6.24
N LEU A 44 -1.08 -16.16 -6.13
CA LEU A 44 -0.62 -16.75 -4.85
C LEU A 44 0.31 -15.82 -4.04
N LYS A 45 0.84 -14.76 -4.64
CA LYS A 45 1.85 -13.85 -4.04
C LYS A 45 1.29 -12.82 -3.05
N ASN A 46 -0.02 -12.82 -2.78
CA ASN A 46 -0.67 -11.81 -1.93
C ASN A 46 -0.63 -12.11 -0.42
N ALA A 47 0.37 -12.85 0.05
CA ALA A 47 0.56 -13.12 1.47
C ALA A 47 0.58 -11.83 2.31
N THR A 48 1.08 -10.71 1.76
CA THR A 48 1.15 -9.42 2.49
C THR A 48 -0.21 -8.88 2.88
N ILE A 49 -1.18 -8.92 1.98
CA ILE A 49 -2.55 -8.49 2.30
C ILE A 49 -3.11 -9.35 3.44
N LEU A 50 -2.90 -10.67 3.37
CA LEU A 50 -3.33 -11.60 4.41
C LEU A 50 -2.65 -11.32 5.76
N GLY A 51 -1.33 -11.08 5.76
CA GLY A 51 -0.57 -10.75 6.96
C GLY A 51 -1.09 -9.49 7.67
N TYR A 52 -1.37 -8.42 6.92
CA TYR A 52 -1.99 -7.21 7.48
C TYR A 52 -3.41 -7.48 7.98
N GLY A 53 -4.23 -8.22 7.22
CA GLY A 53 -5.59 -8.56 7.63
C GLY A 53 -5.64 -9.37 8.93
N LEU A 54 -4.82 -10.42 9.02
CA LEU A 54 -4.70 -11.25 10.22
C LEU A 54 -4.15 -10.45 11.40
N TYR A 55 -3.15 -9.59 11.17
CA TYR A 55 -2.63 -8.69 12.21
C TYR A 55 -3.75 -7.84 12.81
N PHE A 56 -4.51 -7.10 12.00
CA PHE A 56 -5.57 -6.23 12.52
C PHE A 56 -6.74 -7.01 13.15
N ILE A 57 -7.09 -8.19 12.63
CA ILE A 57 -8.13 -9.05 13.23
C ILE A 57 -7.67 -9.56 14.60
N PHE A 58 -6.51 -10.20 14.69
CA PHE A 58 -6.05 -10.75 15.96
C PHE A 58 -5.71 -9.66 16.97
N PHE A 59 -5.16 -8.53 16.50
CA PHE A 59 -4.91 -7.38 17.36
C PHE A 59 -6.21 -6.82 17.94
N SER A 60 -7.24 -6.61 17.12
CA SER A 60 -8.54 -6.13 17.59
C SER A 60 -9.24 -7.11 18.54
N LEU A 61 -9.21 -8.42 18.25
CA LEU A 61 -9.74 -9.45 19.16
C LEU A 61 -9.03 -9.45 20.52
N GLY A 62 -7.71 -9.30 20.53
CA GLY A 62 -6.95 -9.13 21.76
C GLY A 62 -7.35 -7.85 22.52
N MET A 63 -7.53 -6.73 21.81
CA MET A 63 -8.01 -5.49 22.44
C MET A 63 -9.42 -5.64 23.04
N PHE A 64 -10.36 -6.31 22.36
CA PHE A 64 -11.70 -6.58 22.90
C PHE A 64 -11.64 -7.41 24.18
N MET A 65 -10.81 -8.46 24.20
CA MET A 65 -10.61 -9.25 25.41
C MET A 65 -10.05 -8.40 26.55
N LEU A 66 -9.06 -7.54 26.27
CA LEU A 66 -8.52 -6.61 27.26
C LEU A 66 -9.59 -5.65 27.80
N PHE A 67 -10.43 -5.10 26.93
CA PHE A 67 -11.49 -4.17 27.33
C PHE A 67 -12.59 -4.85 28.14
N PHE A 68 -12.97 -6.06 27.75
CA PHE A 68 -13.95 -6.87 28.49
C PHE A 68 -13.48 -7.08 29.92
N ILE A 69 -12.20 -7.43 30.11
CA ILE A 69 -11.57 -7.59 31.41
C ILE A 69 -11.60 -6.29 32.22
N THR A 70 -11.21 -5.15 31.63
CA THR A 70 -11.17 -3.87 32.35
C THR A 70 -12.55 -3.31 32.71
N SER A 71 -13.62 -3.80 32.06
CA SER A 71 -14.99 -3.31 32.26
C SER A 71 -15.77 -4.10 33.32
N HIS A 72 -15.26 -5.25 33.79
CA HIS A 72 -15.93 -6.11 34.76
C HIS A 72 -15.11 -6.21 36.05
N PRO A 73 -15.74 -6.44 37.22
CA PRO A 73 -15.02 -6.63 38.48
C PRO A 73 -14.02 -7.81 38.37
N PRO A 74 -12.95 -7.83 39.18
CA PRO A 74 -11.91 -8.84 39.10
C PRO A 74 -12.48 -10.23 39.44
N ILE A 75 -12.82 -10.98 38.39
CA ILE A 75 -13.14 -12.41 38.49
C ILE A 75 -11.79 -13.17 38.56
N PRO A 76 -11.66 -14.28 39.29
CA PRO A 76 -10.44 -15.11 39.29
C PRO A 76 -9.95 -15.54 37.88
N THR A 77 -10.80 -15.45 36.85
CA THR A 77 -10.45 -15.67 35.44
C THR A 77 -9.74 -14.49 34.75
N TYR A 78 -9.53 -13.37 35.44
CA TYR A 78 -8.86 -12.16 34.92
C TYR A 78 -7.52 -12.49 34.23
N ASN A 79 -6.68 -13.27 34.90
CA ASN A 79 -5.36 -13.65 34.38
C ASN A 79 -5.45 -14.44 33.07
N ILE A 80 -6.46 -15.32 32.94
CA ILE A 80 -6.64 -16.16 31.75
C ILE A 80 -7.01 -15.31 30.54
N TYR A 81 -8.01 -14.42 30.67
CA TYR A 81 -8.42 -13.56 29.57
C TYR A 81 -7.31 -12.58 29.16
N PHE A 82 -6.51 -12.12 30.12
CA PHE A 82 -5.40 -11.21 29.85
C PHE A 82 -4.30 -11.92 29.05
N ILE A 83 -3.90 -13.12 29.49
CA ILE A 83 -2.95 -13.96 28.75
C ILE A 83 -3.50 -14.24 27.34
N PHE A 84 -4.79 -14.55 27.23
CA PHE A 84 -5.42 -14.81 25.93
C PHE A 84 -5.38 -13.58 25.00
N SER A 85 -5.65 -12.38 25.53
CA SER A 85 -5.53 -11.12 24.80
C SER A 85 -4.12 -10.92 24.23
N ILE A 86 -3.09 -11.15 25.04
CA ILE A 86 -1.69 -11.08 24.65
C ILE A 86 -1.36 -12.10 23.55
N VAL A 87 -1.77 -13.35 23.75
CA VAL A 87 -1.49 -14.43 22.79
C VAL A 87 -2.11 -14.09 21.43
N LEU A 88 -3.34 -13.58 21.40
CA LEU A 88 -3.97 -13.13 20.16
C LEU A 88 -3.17 -12.00 19.49
N ARG A 89 -2.82 -10.94 20.22
CA ARG A 89 -2.02 -9.83 19.67
C ARG A 89 -0.67 -10.33 19.14
N GLY A 90 -0.01 -11.21 19.89
CA GLY A 90 1.24 -11.85 19.52
C GLY A 90 1.13 -12.70 18.23
N ILE A 91 0.06 -13.48 18.07
CA ILE A 91 -0.21 -14.21 16.82
C ILE A 91 -0.34 -13.23 15.65
N GLY A 92 -1.09 -12.14 15.81
CA GLY A 92 -1.23 -11.11 14.78
C GLY A 92 0.12 -10.52 14.36
N VAL A 93 0.97 -10.20 15.33
CA VAL A 93 2.34 -9.72 15.13
C VAL A 93 3.19 -10.74 14.37
N ILE A 94 3.15 -12.01 14.77
CA ILE A 94 3.92 -13.08 14.12
C ILE A 94 3.47 -13.23 12.67
N CYS A 95 2.16 -13.23 12.40
CA CYS A 95 1.61 -13.27 11.04
C CYS A 95 2.13 -12.11 10.18
N LEU A 96 2.15 -10.88 10.70
CA LEU A 96 2.69 -9.74 9.96
C LEU A 96 4.19 -9.92 9.71
N THR A 97 4.96 -10.26 10.75
CA THR A 97 6.42 -10.39 10.69
C THR A 97 6.86 -11.46 9.70
N ILE A 98 6.24 -12.64 9.70
CA ILE A 98 6.53 -13.72 8.74
C ILE A 98 6.44 -13.18 7.31
N VAL A 99 5.37 -12.45 7.02
CA VAL A 99 5.10 -11.99 5.67
C VAL A 99 6.01 -10.83 5.26
N LEU A 100 6.28 -9.90 6.17
CA LEU A 100 7.24 -8.83 5.94
C LEU A 100 8.64 -9.40 5.74
N GLU A 101 9.01 -10.43 6.49
CA GLU A 101 10.31 -11.09 6.36
C GLU A 101 10.46 -11.82 5.02
N LEU A 102 9.43 -12.49 4.50
CA LEU A 102 9.47 -13.07 3.16
C LEU A 102 9.81 -12.02 2.07
N LYS A 103 9.42 -10.76 2.28
CA LYS A 103 9.81 -9.64 1.42
C LYS A 103 11.19 -9.09 1.75
N LEU A 104 11.51 -8.89 3.03
CA LEU A 104 12.83 -8.42 3.47
C LEU A 104 13.94 -9.39 3.13
N GLN A 105 13.70 -10.71 3.08
CA GLN A 105 14.72 -11.68 2.71
C GLN A 105 15.28 -11.46 1.32
N LYS A 106 14.46 -10.97 0.37
CA LYS A 106 14.93 -10.58 -0.96
C LYS A 106 15.94 -9.43 -0.91
N ILE A 107 15.87 -8.60 0.12
CA ILE A 107 16.69 -7.39 0.28
C ILE A 107 17.88 -7.64 1.23
N LEU A 108 17.59 -8.12 2.44
CA LEU A 108 18.53 -8.21 3.56
C LEU A 108 19.06 -9.63 3.83
N LYS A 109 18.52 -10.68 3.19
CA LYS A 109 18.93 -12.09 3.35
C LYS A 109 19.01 -12.56 4.82
N THR A 110 18.11 -12.11 5.69
CA THR A 110 18.10 -12.33 7.15
C THR A 110 17.85 -13.77 7.60
N ARG A 111 17.52 -14.71 6.70
CA ARG A 111 17.25 -16.14 7.00
C ARG A 111 16.24 -16.39 8.13
N TYR A 112 15.17 -15.59 8.24
CA TYR A 112 14.10 -15.79 9.23
C TYR A 112 14.49 -15.43 10.67
N LEU A 113 15.69 -14.86 10.90
CA LEU A 113 16.18 -14.54 12.24
C LEU A 113 15.28 -13.54 12.96
N ILE A 114 14.69 -12.57 12.26
CA ILE A 114 13.85 -11.55 12.88
C ILE A 114 12.54 -12.18 13.40
N THR A 115 11.84 -12.94 12.56
CA THR A 115 10.62 -13.65 12.95
C THR A 115 10.89 -14.64 14.07
N LEU A 116 11.98 -15.42 13.98
CA LEU A 116 12.32 -16.41 15.00
C LEU A 116 12.62 -15.73 16.34
N THR A 117 13.41 -14.66 16.33
CA THR A 117 13.73 -13.89 17.54
C THR A 117 12.46 -13.31 18.17
N LEU A 118 11.58 -12.68 17.39
CA LEU A 118 10.32 -12.14 17.89
C LEU A 118 9.38 -13.23 18.42
N THR A 119 9.29 -14.36 17.74
CA THR A 119 8.46 -15.51 18.18
C THR A 119 8.96 -16.07 19.50
N VAL A 120 10.29 -16.22 19.65
CA VAL A 120 10.90 -16.69 20.90
C VAL A 120 10.66 -15.68 22.01
N ILE A 121 10.90 -14.38 21.78
CA ILE A 121 10.65 -13.34 22.78
C ILE A 121 9.18 -13.37 23.21
N LEU A 122 8.23 -13.32 22.28
CA LEU A 122 6.80 -13.30 22.61
C LEU A 122 6.30 -14.58 23.28
N SER A 123 6.88 -15.74 22.97
CA SER A 123 6.47 -17.02 23.55
C SER A 123 7.11 -17.30 24.90
N VAL A 124 8.35 -16.84 25.13
CA VAL A 124 9.12 -17.17 26.35
C VAL A 124 8.96 -16.12 27.43
N THR A 125 8.87 -14.83 27.06
CA THR A 125 8.75 -13.74 28.05
C THR A 125 7.55 -13.83 28.99
N PRO A 126 6.35 -14.34 28.60
CA PRO A 126 5.22 -14.49 29.52
C PRO A 126 5.49 -15.45 30.69
N PHE A 127 6.41 -16.41 30.50
CA PHE A 127 6.71 -17.43 31.51
C PHE A 127 7.86 -17.04 32.46
N ILE A 128 8.73 -16.12 32.04
CA ILE A 128 9.92 -15.72 32.81
C ILE A 128 9.65 -14.44 33.61
N LEU A 129 8.96 -13.47 33.00
CA LEU A 129 8.76 -12.16 33.61
C LEU A 129 7.55 -12.16 34.52
N ASN A 130 7.61 -11.35 35.59
CA ASN A 130 6.40 -11.05 36.34
C ASN A 130 5.38 -10.33 35.43
N PHE A 131 4.11 -10.41 35.81
CA PHE A 131 3.01 -9.90 35.00
C PHE A 131 3.17 -8.42 34.59
N SER A 132 3.65 -7.57 35.52
CA SER A 132 3.87 -6.14 35.25
C SER A 132 4.97 -5.92 34.21
N LEU A 133 6.15 -6.52 34.41
CA LEU A 133 7.28 -6.41 33.48
C LEU A 133 6.94 -6.96 32.11
N PHE A 134 6.23 -8.08 32.06
CA PHE A 134 5.77 -8.65 30.80
C PHE A 134 4.91 -7.67 30.01
N TYR A 135 3.95 -7.02 30.67
CA TYR A 135 3.09 -6.02 30.04
C TYR A 135 3.89 -4.85 29.45
N HIS A 136 4.89 -4.33 30.18
CA HIS A 136 5.77 -3.27 29.67
C HIS A 136 6.56 -3.71 28.43
N VAL A 137 7.09 -4.94 28.44
CA VAL A 137 7.86 -5.50 27.32
C VAL A 137 6.98 -5.70 26.09
N GLU A 138 5.75 -6.18 26.26
CA GLU A 138 4.80 -6.38 25.16
C GLU A 138 4.39 -5.07 24.48
N GLU A 139 4.09 -4.03 25.26
CA GLU A 139 3.78 -2.70 24.73
C GLU A 139 4.98 -2.11 23.97
N LEU A 140 6.21 -2.29 24.48
CA LEU A 140 7.43 -1.87 23.79
C LEU A 140 7.63 -2.63 22.47
N ILE A 141 7.40 -3.95 22.47
CA ILE A 141 7.49 -4.77 21.26
C ILE A 141 6.45 -4.30 20.23
N ASN A 142 5.20 -4.09 20.65
CA ASN A 142 4.14 -3.58 19.77
C ASN A 142 4.50 -2.21 19.17
N ALA A 143 5.06 -1.31 19.97
CA ALA A 143 5.54 -0.01 19.50
C ALA A 143 6.63 -0.14 18.43
N ILE A 144 7.65 -0.98 18.67
CA ILE A 144 8.73 -1.25 17.70
C ILE A 144 8.16 -1.88 16.43
N LEU A 145 7.23 -2.83 16.57
CA LEU A 145 6.65 -3.54 15.43
C LEU A 145 5.78 -2.66 14.56
N LEU A 146 5.20 -1.60 15.10
CA LEU A 146 4.45 -0.61 14.34
C LEU A 146 5.36 0.20 13.38
N ILE A 147 6.67 0.26 13.66
CA ILE A 147 7.66 0.86 12.76
C ILE A 147 7.79 0.06 11.46
N LEU A 148 7.67 -1.28 11.51
CA LEU A 148 7.78 -2.13 10.33
C LEU A 148 6.73 -1.81 9.25
N PRO A 149 5.41 -1.82 9.51
CA PRO A 149 4.43 -1.47 8.50
C PRO A 149 4.58 -0.01 8.02
N MET A 150 5.01 0.92 8.88
CA MET A 150 5.33 2.30 8.46
C MET A 150 6.49 2.33 7.46
N PHE A 151 7.58 1.59 7.72
CA PHE A 151 8.71 1.47 6.81
C PHE A 151 8.29 0.89 5.45
N PHE A 152 7.44 -0.14 5.45
CA PHE A 152 6.92 -0.71 4.22
C PHE A 152 6.04 0.25 3.43
N ILE A 153 5.12 0.96 4.09
CA ILE A 153 4.28 1.97 3.44
C ILE A 153 5.16 3.08 2.87
N PHE A 154 6.16 3.55 3.61
CA PHE A 154 7.12 4.53 3.14
C PHE A 154 7.90 4.04 1.91
N TYR A 155 8.35 2.78 1.92
CA TYR A 155 8.97 2.14 0.76
C TYR A 155 8.00 2.13 -0.45
N PHE A 156 6.73 1.77 -0.25
CA PHE A 156 5.74 1.82 -1.33
C PHE A 156 5.43 3.24 -1.81
N ILE A 157 5.41 4.25 -0.94
CA ILE A 157 5.23 5.66 -1.32
C ILE A 157 6.36 6.10 -2.26
N LYS A 158 7.59 5.64 -2.03
CA LYS A 158 8.72 5.94 -2.92
C LYS A 158 8.58 5.32 -4.31
N ASN A 159 7.95 4.14 -4.41
CA ASN A 159 7.87 3.35 -5.64
C ASN A 159 6.49 3.43 -6.34
N THR A 160 5.59 4.30 -5.86
CA THR A 160 4.25 4.48 -6.43
C THR A 160 4.01 5.93 -6.83
N HIS A 161 3.06 6.16 -7.74
CA HIS A 161 2.78 7.47 -8.29
C HIS A 161 1.29 7.84 -8.24
N GLY A 162 1.00 9.12 -8.50
CA GLY A 162 -0.35 9.65 -8.63
C GLY A 162 -1.24 9.43 -7.39
N ALA A 163 -2.48 8.99 -7.64
CA ALA A 163 -3.50 8.82 -6.62
C ALA A 163 -3.14 7.76 -5.57
N ILE A 164 -2.42 6.69 -5.97
CA ILE A 164 -2.00 5.61 -5.07
C ILE A 164 -0.99 6.14 -4.05
N ARG A 165 0.02 6.90 -4.51
CA ARG A 165 0.99 7.54 -3.62
C ARG A 165 0.31 8.44 -2.59
N ARG A 166 -0.66 9.26 -3.02
CA ARG A 166 -1.43 10.14 -2.12
C ARG A 166 -2.17 9.34 -1.05
N LYS A 167 -2.84 8.25 -1.43
CA LYS A 167 -3.56 7.38 -0.48
C LYS A 167 -2.62 6.68 0.50
N LEU A 168 -1.47 6.20 0.04
CA LEU A 168 -0.46 5.61 0.91
C LEU A 168 0.12 6.64 1.88
N SER A 169 0.37 7.88 1.45
CA SER A 169 0.80 8.96 2.36
C SER A 169 -0.25 9.26 3.43
N ILE A 170 -1.54 9.25 3.08
CA ILE A 170 -2.63 9.40 4.05
C ILE A 170 -2.64 8.22 5.04
N SER A 171 -2.46 6.99 4.55
CA SER A 171 -2.35 5.83 5.44
C SER A 171 -1.13 5.92 6.35
N LEU A 172 0.02 6.40 5.86
CA LEU A 172 1.22 6.58 6.67
C LEU A 172 0.97 7.57 7.81
N LEU A 173 0.32 8.70 7.52
CA LEU A 173 -0.13 9.64 8.55
C LEU A 173 -1.06 8.94 9.56
N GLY A 174 -1.99 8.13 9.08
CA GLY A 174 -2.86 7.31 9.93
C GLY A 174 -2.11 6.37 10.87
N PHE A 175 -1.07 5.69 10.37
CA PHE A 175 -0.19 4.84 11.20
C PHE A 175 0.62 5.65 12.21
N ILE A 176 1.13 6.82 11.84
CA ILE A 176 1.83 7.70 12.78
C ILE A 176 0.89 8.10 13.92
N LEU A 177 -0.32 8.55 13.59
CA LEU A 177 -1.34 8.89 14.60
C LEU A 177 -1.68 7.68 15.46
N PHE A 178 -1.98 6.53 14.86
CA PHE A 178 -2.28 5.30 15.60
C PHE A 178 -1.11 4.86 16.52
N GLY A 179 0.13 4.95 16.03
CA GLY A 179 1.34 4.59 16.76
C GLY A 179 1.64 5.51 17.93
N LEU A 180 1.38 6.82 17.82
CA LEU A 180 1.57 7.76 18.93
C LEU A 180 0.74 7.35 20.16
N ILE A 181 -0.45 6.79 19.97
CA ILE A 181 -1.31 6.36 21.09
C ILE A 181 -0.79 5.09 21.77
N ILE A 182 -0.36 4.09 21.00
CA ILE A 182 0.25 2.88 21.58
C ILE A 182 1.44 3.30 22.43
N ASN A 183 2.33 4.14 21.88
CA ASN A 183 3.49 4.66 22.59
C ASN A 183 3.13 5.51 23.82
N PHE A 184 2.10 6.36 23.76
CA PHE A 184 1.68 7.15 24.92
C PHE A 184 1.17 6.25 26.06
N SER A 185 0.46 5.18 25.71
CA SER A 185 0.04 4.16 26.66
C SER A 185 1.27 3.48 27.28
N THR A 186 2.28 3.14 26.47
CA THR A 186 3.57 2.59 26.94
C THR A 186 4.31 3.55 27.88
N LEU A 187 4.37 4.86 27.56
CA LEU A 187 5.06 5.87 28.39
C LEU A 187 4.42 6.04 29.76
N ARG A 188 3.08 6.02 29.82
CA ARG A 188 2.33 6.00 31.08
C ARG A 188 2.66 4.75 31.89
N VAL A 189 2.70 3.62 31.20
CA VAL A 189 2.94 2.30 31.75
C VAL A 189 4.37 2.20 32.31
N LEU A 190 5.37 2.80 31.66
CA LEU A 190 6.74 2.92 32.16
C LEU A 190 6.92 3.91 33.33
N GLY A 191 5.84 4.58 33.78
CA GLY A 191 5.92 5.57 34.86
C GLY A 191 6.67 6.86 34.50
N LEU A 192 7.04 7.04 33.22
CA LEU A 192 7.73 8.25 32.74
C LEU A 192 6.82 9.48 32.71
N ILE A 193 5.51 9.24 32.72
CA ILE A 193 4.49 10.26 32.91
C ILE A 193 3.83 9.95 34.25
N GLU A 194 4.25 10.63 35.32
CA GLU A 194 3.66 10.46 36.64
C GLU A 194 2.17 10.83 36.61
N THR A 195 1.31 9.83 36.81
CA THR A 195 -0.15 10.02 36.83
C THR A 195 -0.69 10.42 38.21
N SER A 196 0.15 11.01 39.06
CA SER A 196 -0.25 11.48 40.40
C SER A 196 -1.26 12.63 40.35
N PHE A 197 -1.45 13.27 39.19
CA PHE A 197 -2.45 14.32 38.97
C PHE A 197 -3.75 13.79 38.36
N LEU A 198 -4.88 14.24 38.94
CA LEU A 198 -6.30 14.03 38.58
C LEU A 198 -6.72 14.34 37.12
N TYR A 199 -5.79 14.52 36.19
CA TYR A 199 -6.02 14.84 34.78
C TYR A 199 -5.89 13.68 33.76
N PRO A 200 -5.87 12.37 34.11
CA PRO A 200 -5.62 11.33 33.11
C PRO A 200 -6.77 11.24 32.10
N ALA A 201 -8.02 11.38 32.52
CA ALA A 201 -9.16 11.25 31.60
C ALA A 201 -9.23 12.38 30.57
N PHE A 202 -8.96 13.63 30.99
CA PHE A 202 -9.01 14.80 30.10
C PHE A 202 -7.93 14.77 29.01
N ILE A 203 -6.74 14.24 29.30
CA ILE A 203 -5.66 14.09 28.32
C ILE A 203 -5.88 12.85 27.44
N LEU A 204 -6.34 11.74 28.02
CA LEU A 204 -6.55 10.49 27.28
C LEU A 204 -7.69 10.58 26.28
N PHE A 205 -8.73 11.38 26.55
CA PHE A 205 -9.88 11.48 25.68
C PHE A 205 -9.54 12.05 24.28
N PRO A 206 -8.89 13.24 24.14
CA PRO A 206 -8.43 13.75 22.84
C PRO A 206 -7.48 12.79 22.12
N ILE A 207 -6.59 12.14 22.86
CA ILE A 207 -5.64 11.15 22.32
C ILE A 207 -6.40 9.99 21.69
N LYS A 208 -7.42 9.44 22.35
CA LYS A 208 -8.25 8.36 21.79
C LYS A 208 -9.06 8.79 20.56
N LEU A 209 -9.56 10.02 20.53
CA LEU A 209 -10.22 10.58 19.34
C LEU A 209 -9.24 10.66 18.17
N LEU A 210 -8.00 11.06 18.42
CA LEU A 210 -6.94 11.08 17.41
C LEU A 210 -6.64 9.66 16.89
N THR A 211 -6.77 8.63 17.73
CA THR A 211 -6.65 7.22 17.31
C THR A 211 -7.73 6.84 16.30
N ILE A 212 -8.98 7.22 16.57
CA ILE A 212 -10.11 6.95 15.67
C ILE A 212 -9.84 7.61 14.31
N VAL A 213 -9.36 8.86 14.31
CA VAL A 213 -8.94 9.55 13.09
C VAL A 213 -7.82 8.77 12.40
N GLY A 214 -6.78 8.36 13.13
CA GLY A 214 -5.67 7.57 12.59
C GLY A 214 -6.12 6.28 11.91
N ILE A 215 -6.97 5.48 12.57
CA ILE A 215 -7.51 4.23 12.02
C ILE A 215 -8.41 4.51 10.80
N SER A 216 -9.20 5.58 10.84
CA SER A 216 -10.04 6.00 9.71
C SER A 216 -9.20 6.38 8.49
N LEU A 217 -8.05 7.06 8.69
CA LEU A 217 -7.11 7.38 7.62
C LEU A 217 -6.43 6.12 7.06
N ILE A 218 -6.06 5.16 7.92
CA ILE A 218 -5.57 3.83 7.49
C ILE A 218 -6.62 3.14 6.62
N PHE A 219 -7.87 3.06 7.10
CA PHE A 219 -8.97 2.47 6.36
C PHE A 219 -9.15 3.14 4.99
N TYR A 220 -9.25 4.48 4.96
CA TYR A 220 -9.43 5.25 3.73
C TYR A 220 -8.27 5.09 2.74
N GLY A 221 -7.03 5.02 3.25
CA GLY A 221 -5.84 4.82 2.45
C GLY A 221 -5.83 3.49 1.71
N PHE A 222 -6.32 2.42 2.34
CA PHE A 222 -6.42 1.09 1.73
C PHE A 222 -7.77 0.79 1.07
N TYR A 223 -8.80 1.60 1.33
CA TYR A 223 -10.12 1.39 0.75
C TYR A 223 -10.13 1.59 -0.76
N GLY A 224 -10.57 0.55 -1.48
CA GLY A 224 -10.77 0.56 -2.93
C GLY A 224 -9.50 0.41 -3.78
N TYR A 225 -8.32 0.24 -3.17
CA TYR A 225 -7.06 0.14 -3.91
C TYR A 225 -6.24 -1.07 -3.46
N SER A 226 -5.89 -1.92 -4.43
CA SER A 226 -4.88 -2.94 -4.24
C SER A 226 -3.50 -2.40 -4.59
N PHE A 227 -2.94 -1.60 -3.70
CA PHE A 227 -1.59 -1.06 -3.88
C PHE A 227 -0.54 -2.18 -4.02
N PHE A 228 -0.81 -3.37 -3.48
CA PHE A 228 0.07 -4.52 -3.63
C PHE A 228 0.10 -5.05 -5.07
N LEU A 229 -1.02 -5.09 -5.78
CA LEU A 229 -1.03 -5.42 -7.22
C LEU A 229 -0.27 -4.37 -8.02
N GLU A 230 -0.44 -3.11 -7.67
CA GLU A 230 0.23 -1.98 -8.30
C GLU A 230 1.74 -1.98 -8.04
N SER A 231 2.23 -2.64 -6.98
CA SER A 231 3.67 -2.72 -6.68
C SER A 231 4.46 -3.60 -7.65
N GLN A 232 3.81 -4.54 -8.34
CA GLN A 232 4.44 -5.43 -9.31
C GLN A 232 4.16 -4.99 -10.76
N TRP A 233 3.90 -3.70 -10.99
CA TRP A 233 3.55 -3.19 -12.31
C TRP A 233 4.63 -3.49 -13.36
N LYS A 234 5.91 -3.47 -12.99
CA LYS A 234 7.03 -3.76 -13.90
C LYS A 234 6.94 -5.16 -14.52
N GLU A 235 6.54 -6.17 -13.76
CA GLU A 235 6.36 -7.56 -14.24
C GLU A 235 5.24 -7.69 -15.29
N ASN A 236 4.38 -6.66 -15.40
CA ASN A 236 3.26 -6.63 -16.32
C ASN A 236 3.54 -5.79 -17.57
N LEU A 237 4.69 -5.13 -17.69
CA LEU A 237 5.09 -4.38 -18.90
C LEU A 237 5.64 -5.34 -19.95
N LEU A 238 5.16 -5.24 -21.18
CA LEU A 238 5.67 -6.03 -22.30
C LEU A 238 6.44 -5.12 -23.26
N GLU A 239 5.76 -4.13 -23.82
CA GLU A 239 6.32 -3.27 -24.87
C GLU A 239 5.72 -1.87 -24.80
N LEU A 240 6.50 -0.87 -25.23
CA LEU A 240 6.05 0.49 -25.48
C LEU A 240 6.31 0.85 -26.94
N HIS A 241 5.30 1.40 -27.60
CA HIS A 241 5.37 1.95 -28.94
C HIS A 241 4.94 3.41 -28.89
N ILE A 242 5.64 4.28 -29.62
CA ILE A 242 5.25 5.67 -29.83
C ILE A 242 5.06 5.86 -31.32
N ILE A 243 3.84 6.25 -31.69
CA ILE A 243 3.35 6.27 -33.06
C ILE A 243 3.07 7.73 -33.42
N ASP A 244 3.53 8.16 -34.58
CA ASP A 244 3.17 9.45 -35.15
C ASP A 244 1.74 9.37 -35.73
N LYS A 245 0.84 10.26 -35.25
CA LYS A 245 -0.58 10.29 -35.66
C LYS A 245 -0.76 10.62 -37.14
N GLU A 246 0.05 11.54 -37.66
CA GLU A 246 -0.05 12.01 -39.05
C GLU A 246 0.47 10.95 -40.01
N ARG A 247 1.63 10.36 -39.67
CA ARG A 247 2.35 9.43 -40.56
C ARG A 247 1.96 7.97 -40.38
N THR A 248 1.27 7.63 -39.30
CA THR A 248 0.92 6.25 -38.92
C THR A 248 2.14 5.32 -38.77
N LYS A 249 3.31 5.89 -38.44
CA LYS A 249 4.58 5.18 -38.30
C LYS A 249 5.02 5.11 -36.84
N CYS A 250 5.59 3.98 -36.44
CA CYS A 250 6.25 3.85 -35.14
C CYS A 250 7.58 4.63 -35.14
N VAL A 251 7.67 5.68 -34.34
CA VAL A 251 8.87 6.53 -34.22
C VAL A 251 9.83 6.04 -33.14
N TYR A 252 9.30 5.39 -32.11
CA TYR A 252 10.09 4.84 -31.01
C TYR A 252 9.45 3.56 -30.48
N HIS A 253 10.27 2.57 -30.14
CA HIS A 253 9.81 1.34 -29.52
C HIS A 253 10.77 0.90 -28.41
N LYS A 254 10.23 0.24 -27.38
CA LYS A 254 11.02 -0.36 -26.30
C LYS A 254 10.40 -1.66 -25.83
N TYR A 255 11.22 -2.71 -25.73
CA TYR A 255 10.84 -3.98 -25.14
C TYR A 255 11.24 -4.00 -23.65
N PHE A 256 10.30 -4.38 -22.78
CA PHE A 256 10.55 -4.60 -21.35
C PHE A 256 10.68 -6.09 -21.02
N SER A 257 10.13 -6.96 -21.88
CA SER A 257 10.12 -8.41 -21.72
C SER A 257 10.58 -9.11 -23.00
N GLU A 258 10.97 -10.37 -22.87
CA GLU A 258 11.24 -11.27 -24.00
C GLU A 258 9.96 -11.74 -24.70
N GLU A 259 8.80 -11.65 -24.03
CA GLU A 259 7.49 -11.92 -24.63
C GLU A 259 7.10 -10.81 -25.64
N ARG A 260 7.59 -10.92 -26.87
CA ARG A 260 7.42 -9.90 -27.91
C ARG A 260 6.20 -10.14 -28.81
N LEU A 261 5.68 -9.07 -29.40
CA LEU A 261 4.91 -9.12 -30.64
C LEU A 261 5.90 -9.00 -31.80
N GLU A 262 5.89 -9.94 -32.74
CA GLU A 262 6.97 -10.06 -33.73
C GLU A 262 7.01 -8.92 -34.80
N HIS A 263 6.08 -7.95 -34.81
CA HIS A 263 5.91 -7.03 -35.96
C HIS A 263 5.49 -5.59 -35.57
N GLY A 264 6.44 -4.76 -35.11
CA GLY A 264 6.16 -3.40 -34.61
C GLY A 264 5.59 -2.39 -35.63
N GLU A 265 5.97 -2.47 -36.92
CA GLU A 265 5.44 -1.55 -37.95
C GLU A 265 4.00 -1.90 -38.33
N LEU A 266 3.68 -3.18 -38.50
CA LEU A 266 2.31 -3.66 -38.70
C LEU A 266 1.42 -3.30 -37.51
N PHE A 267 1.99 -3.32 -36.29
CA PHE A 267 1.27 -2.93 -35.08
C PHE A 267 0.84 -1.46 -35.11
N ALA A 268 1.73 -0.55 -35.51
CA ALA A 268 1.41 0.89 -35.57
C ALA A 268 0.30 1.19 -36.60
N GLY A 269 0.43 0.67 -37.82
CA GLY A 269 -0.58 0.84 -38.86
C GLY A 269 -1.91 0.19 -38.49
N GLY A 270 -1.87 -1.01 -37.90
CA GLY A 270 -3.05 -1.72 -37.41
C GLY A 270 -3.78 -0.96 -36.30
N LEU A 271 -3.03 -0.40 -35.34
CA LEU A 271 -3.60 0.36 -34.22
C LEU A 271 -4.34 1.61 -34.69
N THR A 272 -3.71 2.42 -35.55
CA THR A 272 -4.34 3.62 -36.09
C THR A 272 -5.54 3.28 -36.99
N GLY A 273 -5.47 2.17 -37.72
CA GLY A 273 -6.60 1.64 -38.49
C GLY A 273 -7.78 1.26 -37.60
N ILE A 274 -7.55 0.51 -36.52
CA ILE A 274 -8.57 0.14 -35.54
C ILE A 274 -9.22 1.40 -34.94
N GLU A 275 -8.43 2.39 -34.56
CA GLU A 275 -8.96 3.62 -33.97
C GLU A 275 -9.89 4.37 -34.93
N LYS A 276 -9.46 4.53 -36.20
CA LYS A 276 -10.29 5.18 -37.23
C LYS A 276 -11.59 4.41 -37.46
N LEU A 277 -11.51 3.08 -37.58
CA LEU A 277 -12.70 2.24 -37.77
C LEU A 277 -13.69 2.35 -36.62
N VAL A 278 -13.21 2.29 -35.36
CA VAL A 278 -14.09 2.39 -34.19
C VAL A 278 -14.74 3.77 -34.11
N LYS A 279 -13.99 4.86 -34.36
CA LYS A 279 -14.57 6.21 -34.39
C LYS A 279 -15.65 6.33 -35.45
N GLU A 280 -15.39 5.82 -36.66
CA GLU A 280 -16.36 5.81 -37.76
C GLU A 280 -17.62 5.00 -37.42
N PHE A 281 -17.45 3.80 -36.84
CA PHE A 281 -18.59 2.95 -36.48
C PHE A 281 -19.42 3.47 -35.30
N THR A 282 -18.80 4.20 -34.37
CA THR A 282 -19.47 4.70 -33.16
C THR A 282 -19.94 6.14 -33.28
N ASP A 283 -19.59 6.84 -34.36
CA ASP A 283 -19.74 8.30 -34.52
C ASP A 283 -19.20 9.08 -33.30
N SER A 284 -18.19 8.50 -32.64
CA SER A 284 -17.61 9.05 -31.42
C SER A 284 -16.35 9.85 -31.75
N GLN A 285 -16.24 11.02 -31.13
CA GLN A 285 -15.02 11.83 -31.15
C GLN A 285 -14.05 11.41 -30.03
N GLU A 286 -14.46 10.50 -29.14
CA GLU A 286 -13.61 10.02 -28.05
C GLU A 286 -12.49 9.12 -28.58
N GLU A 287 -11.29 9.33 -28.04
CA GLU A 287 -10.14 8.50 -28.36
C GLU A 287 -10.20 7.17 -27.59
N ILE A 288 -9.73 6.09 -28.21
CA ILE A 288 -9.67 4.78 -27.54
C ILE A 288 -8.56 4.80 -26.50
N ASP A 289 -8.88 4.49 -25.25
CA ASP A 289 -7.90 4.40 -24.15
C ASP A 289 -7.34 2.98 -23.96
N VAL A 290 -8.09 1.95 -24.37
CA VAL A 290 -7.76 0.54 -24.09
C VAL A 290 -8.24 -0.37 -25.20
N ILE A 291 -7.36 -1.28 -25.63
CA ILE A 291 -7.72 -2.41 -26.49
C ILE A 291 -7.40 -3.70 -25.73
N THR A 292 -8.36 -4.62 -25.70
CA THR A 292 -8.19 -5.93 -25.06
C THR A 292 -7.82 -6.97 -26.11
N LEU A 293 -6.71 -7.67 -25.90
CA LEU A 293 -6.29 -8.85 -26.64
C LEU A 293 -6.38 -10.03 -25.66
N GLU A 294 -6.74 -11.24 -26.10
CA GLU A 294 -7.04 -12.41 -25.24
C GLU A 294 -6.39 -12.42 -23.84
N ASN A 295 -5.06 -12.34 -23.79
CA ASN A 295 -4.27 -12.34 -22.55
C ASN A 295 -3.43 -11.06 -22.32
N LYS A 296 -3.63 -10.01 -23.13
CA LYS A 296 -2.84 -8.77 -23.11
C LYS A 296 -3.75 -7.55 -23.27
N LEU A 297 -3.27 -6.39 -22.87
CA LEU A 297 -3.99 -5.13 -23.00
C LEU A 297 -3.06 -4.14 -23.67
N ILE A 298 -3.60 -3.35 -24.60
CA ILE A 298 -2.91 -2.19 -25.16
C ILE A 298 -3.52 -0.98 -24.48
N LEU A 299 -2.74 -0.33 -23.62
CA LEU A 299 -3.11 0.95 -23.03
C LEU A 299 -2.67 2.04 -23.99
N LEU A 300 -3.55 2.98 -24.29
CA LEU A 300 -3.29 4.10 -25.18
C LEU A 300 -3.26 5.40 -24.39
N SER A 301 -2.40 6.30 -24.84
CA SER A 301 -2.34 7.67 -24.37
C SER A 301 -2.05 8.57 -25.55
N HIS A 302 -2.91 9.55 -25.73
CA HIS A 302 -2.93 10.41 -26.89
C HIS A 302 -2.28 11.75 -26.56
N GLY A 303 -1.27 12.09 -27.36
CA GLY A 303 -0.71 13.43 -27.43
C GLY A 303 -1.32 14.21 -28.58
N THR A 304 -0.74 15.37 -28.88
CA THR A 304 -1.18 16.21 -30.00
C THR A 304 -0.78 15.58 -31.33
N LYS A 305 0.46 15.11 -31.44
CA LYS A 305 1.08 14.54 -32.65
C LYS A 305 1.37 13.05 -32.55
N ILE A 306 1.31 12.48 -31.35
CA ILE A 306 1.70 11.09 -31.11
C ILE A 306 0.62 10.29 -30.38
N ILE A 307 0.68 8.98 -30.53
CA ILE A 307 -0.02 8.00 -29.69
C ILE A 307 1.04 7.15 -29.02
N SER A 308 1.03 7.09 -27.70
CA SER A 308 1.83 6.11 -26.97
C SER A 308 0.97 4.88 -26.68
N ALA A 309 1.43 3.71 -27.11
CA ALA A 309 0.78 2.43 -26.89
C ALA A 309 1.65 1.55 -26.00
N LEU A 310 1.15 1.21 -24.82
CA LEU A 310 1.82 0.33 -23.86
C LEU A 310 1.10 -1.02 -23.81
N ILE A 311 1.81 -2.06 -24.22
CA ILE A 311 1.32 -3.43 -24.15
C ILE A 311 1.63 -3.99 -22.76
N VAL A 312 0.59 -4.45 -22.07
CA VAL A 312 0.67 -4.89 -20.68
C VAL A 312 -0.14 -6.17 -20.45
N LYS A 313 0.22 -6.95 -19.43
CA LYS A 313 -0.57 -8.12 -19.01
C LYS A 313 -1.82 -7.72 -18.22
N LYS A 314 -1.80 -6.57 -17.56
CA LYS A 314 -2.86 -6.11 -16.65
C LYS A 314 -3.10 -4.63 -16.75
N ASN A 315 -4.37 -4.23 -16.67
CA ASN A 315 -4.78 -2.83 -16.62
C ASN A 315 -4.56 -2.26 -15.21
N LEU A 316 -3.35 -1.76 -14.95
CA LEU A 316 -2.98 -1.12 -13.69
C LEU A 316 -3.06 0.40 -13.82
N GLN A 317 -3.50 1.08 -12.77
CA GLN A 317 -3.68 2.53 -12.79
C GLN A 317 -2.33 3.27 -12.87
N ASN A 318 -1.28 2.75 -12.22
CA ASN A 318 0.06 3.34 -12.32
C ASN A 318 0.56 3.34 -13.77
N MET A 319 0.27 2.30 -14.55
CA MET A 319 0.69 2.21 -15.95
C MET A 319 0.07 3.30 -16.82
N ARG A 320 -1.20 3.65 -16.59
CA ARG A 320 -1.85 4.77 -17.29
C ARG A 320 -1.20 6.10 -16.97
N PHE A 321 -0.89 6.34 -15.69
CA PHE A 321 -0.20 7.55 -15.27
C PHE A 321 1.19 7.65 -15.91
N ILE A 322 1.93 6.54 -15.88
CA ILE A 322 3.25 6.43 -16.51
C ILE A 322 3.16 6.69 -18.02
N LEU A 323 2.20 6.05 -18.69
CA LEU A 323 2.02 6.20 -20.13
C LEU A 323 1.71 7.66 -20.52
N LYS A 324 0.80 8.33 -19.78
CA LYS A 324 0.52 9.77 -19.99
C LYS A 324 1.74 10.65 -19.77
N THR A 325 2.55 10.32 -18.75
CA THR A 325 3.81 11.03 -18.48
C THR A 325 4.82 10.82 -19.61
N ILE A 326 4.90 9.60 -20.15
CA ILE A 326 5.75 9.25 -21.30
C ILE A 326 5.30 10.03 -22.54
N THR A 327 4.00 10.02 -22.86
CA THR A 327 3.45 10.74 -24.02
C THR A 327 3.77 12.23 -23.94
N SER A 328 3.42 12.89 -22.84
CA SER A 328 3.65 14.33 -22.67
C SER A 328 5.14 14.70 -22.71
N ARG A 329 6.02 13.90 -22.09
CA ARG A 329 7.46 14.15 -22.08
C ARG A 329 8.11 13.90 -23.44
N PHE A 330 7.71 12.83 -24.14
CA PHE A 330 8.23 12.54 -25.47
C PHE A 330 7.86 13.67 -26.43
N GLU A 331 6.59 14.05 -26.44
CA GLU A 331 6.10 15.12 -27.31
C GLU A 331 6.79 16.45 -27.01
N PHE A 332 7.03 16.77 -25.74
CA PHE A 332 7.78 17.97 -25.35
C PHE A 332 9.24 17.93 -25.83
N PHE A 333 9.96 16.82 -25.62
CA PHE A 333 11.37 16.73 -25.98
C PHE A 333 11.61 16.65 -27.48
N PHE A 334 10.71 15.99 -28.23
CA PHE A 334 10.88 15.71 -29.65
C PHE A 334 9.93 16.52 -30.54
N TRP A 335 9.31 17.59 -30.01
CA TRP A 335 8.33 18.39 -30.74
C TRP A 335 8.83 18.85 -32.11
N ASP A 336 10.03 19.43 -32.15
CA ASP A 336 10.61 19.94 -33.39
C ASP A 336 11.07 18.79 -34.29
N TYR A 337 11.59 17.71 -33.72
CA TYR A 337 11.95 16.52 -34.49
C TYR A 337 10.73 15.91 -35.20
N LEU A 338 9.58 15.83 -34.52
CA LEU A 338 8.32 15.34 -35.09
C LEU A 338 7.83 16.21 -36.25
N LYS A 339 8.15 17.52 -36.27
CA LYS A 339 7.83 18.38 -37.41
C LYS A 339 8.70 18.11 -38.65
N PHE A 340 9.98 17.80 -38.45
CA PHE A 340 10.96 17.67 -39.54
C PHE A 340 11.38 16.23 -39.86
N TYR A 341 10.67 15.24 -39.30
CA TYR A 341 11.03 13.81 -39.36
C TYR A 341 11.27 13.25 -40.77
N GLU A 342 10.60 13.81 -41.79
CA GLU A 342 10.70 13.36 -43.19
C GLU A 342 12.10 13.58 -43.79
N THR A 343 12.86 14.53 -43.26
CA THR A 343 14.17 14.91 -43.79
C THR A 343 15.32 14.05 -43.24
N TYR A 344 15.09 13.30 -42.15
CA TYR A 344 16.14 12.61 -41.37
C TYR A 344 16.04 11.07 -41.45
N GLU A 345 15.97 10.51 -42.66
CA GLU A 345 15.84 9.06 -42.91
C GLU A 345 17.09 8.21 -42.62
N SER A 346 18.17 8.76 -42.05
CA SER A 346 19.33 7.95 -41.71
C SER A 346 19.08 7.13 -40.43
N VAL A 347 19.00 5.81 -40.59
CA VAL A 347 18.75 4.81 -39.52
C VAL A 347 19.74 4.92 -38.35
N LEU A 348 20.99 5.36 -38.61
CA LEU A 348 22.03 5.55 -37.59
C LEU A 348 21.80 6.75 -36.66
N ALA A 349 21.02 7.76 -37.08
CA ALA A 349 20.70 8.90 -36.21
C ALA A 349 19.63 8.57 -35.16
N ARG A 350 18.79 7.55 -35.41
CA ARG A 350 17.62 7.26 -34.56
C ARG A 350 17.98 6.87 -33.13
N SER A 351 18.99 6.03 -32.92
CA SER A 351 19.36 5.57 -31.57
C SER A 351 19.94 6.69 -30.70
N GLU A 352 20.72 7.60 -31.29
CA GLU A 352 21.30 8.71 -30.52
C GLU A 352 20.27 9.80 -30.20
N ILE A 353 19.37 10.10 -31.15
CA ILE A 353 18.31 11.10 -30.95
C ILE A 353 17.43 10.72 -29.75
N PHE A 354 17.06 9.44 -29.61
CA PHE A 354 16.15 9.00 -28.54
C PHE A 354 16.84 8.64 -27.22
N LYS A 355 18.17 8.75 -27.12
CA LYS A 355 18.91 8.46 -25.88
C LYS A 355 18.38 9.18 -24.64
N PRO A 356 17.98 10.47 -24.69
CA PRO A 356 17.34 11.14 -23.55
C PRO A 356 16.05 10.43 -23.10
N MET A 357 15.27 9.92 -24.05
CA MET A 357 14.05 9.17 -23.73
C MET A 357 14.36 7.80 -23.14
N GLU A 358 15.38 7.11 -23.66
CA GLU A 358 15.80 5.83 -23.10
C GLU A 358 16.24 5.96 -21.65
N MET A 359 17.02 7.01 -21.33
CA MET A 359 17.42 7.34 -19.96
C MET A 359 16.19 7.67 -19.10
N PHE A 360 15.28 8.50 -19.60
CA PHE A 360 14.04 8.84 -18.90
C PHE A 360 13.18 7.60 -18.59
N ILE A 361 12.92 6.74 -19.58
CA ILE A 361 12.14 5.51 -19.38
C ILE A 361 12.89 4.55 -18.47
N HIS A 362 14.21 4.43 -18.62
CA HIS A 362 15.02 3.59 -17.75
C HIS A 362 14.92 4.06 -16.30
N ASP A 363 15.04 5.35 -16.02
CA ASP A 363 14.92 5.89 -14.67
C ASP A 363 13.52 5.70 -14.12
N LEU A 364 12.49 5.95 -14.94
CA LEU A 364 11.10 5.75 -14.57
C LEU A 364 10.76 4.29 -14.25
N VAL A 365 11.45 3.33 -14.87
CA VAL A 365 11.28 1.88 -14.61
C VAL A 365 12.25 1.36 -13.54
N LYS A 366 13.35 2.06 -13.24
CA LYS A 366 14.32 1.65 -12.22
C LYS A 366 13.80 1.89 -10.80
N PHE A 367 13.12 3.01 -10.58
CA PHE A 367 12.34 3.26 -9.35
C PHE A 367 11.07 2.43 -9.35
#